data_AF-A0A537LLR1-F1
#
_entry.id   AF-A0A537LLR1-F1
#
_cell.length_a   1.000
_cell.length_b   1.000
_cell.length_c   1.000
_cell.angle_alpha   90.00
_cell.angle_beta   90.00
_cell.angle_gamma   90.00
#
_symmetry.space_group_name_H-M   'P 1'
#
loop_
_entity.id
_entity.type
_entity.pdbx_description
1 polymer ?
#
loop_
_entity_poly.entity_id
_entity_poly.type
_entity_poly.pdbx_seq_one_letter_code
_entity_poly.pdbx_strand_id
1 'polypeptide(L)'
;MRVVDGDTIRVRLANGRTERVRLIGMDTPEVYESEKLERDVRESGRSRAEIQALGRLASDFTRKRLDGRSVGLELDVQLRDRYGRLLAYVWFANGTLFNALILREGYAQILTIPPDVKY
;
A
#
# COMPACT_ATOMS: atom_id res chain seq x y z
N MET A 1 14.78 0.15 -1.26
CA MET A 1 13.37 -0.19 -0.92
C MET A 1 12.94 -1.41 -1.71
N ARG A 2 12.03 -2.23 -1.19
CA ARG A 2 11.42 -3.38 -1.87
C ARG A 2 9.92 -3.36 -1.67
N VAL A 3 9.14 -3.53 -2.72
CA VAL A 3 7.68 -3.67 -2.64
C VAL A 3 7.30 -5.09 -2.21
N VAL A 4 6.36 -5.22 -1.26
CA VAL A 4 5.82 -6.52 -0.82
C VAL A 4 4.57 -6.83 -1.66
N ASP A 5 3.60 -5.93 -1.63
CA ASP A 5 2.35 -5.93 -2.38
C ASP A 5 1.98 -4.47 -2.75
N GLY A 6 0.77 -4.24 -3.28
CA GLY A 6 0.37 -2.93 -3.79
C GLY A 6 0.25 -1.80 -2.75
N ASP A 7 0.14 -2.12 -1.47
CA ASP A 7 -0.02 -1.14 -0.37
C ASP A 7 0.96 -1.35 0.80
N THR A 8 1.86 -2.33 0.68
CA THR A 8 2.90 -2.62 1.68
C THR A 8 4.27 -2.62 1.04
N ILE A 9 5.18 -1.83 1.60
CA ILE A 9 6.58 -1.75 1.20
C ILE A 9 7.52 -2.12 2.34
N ARG A 10 8.74 -2.51 2.00
CA ARG A 10 9.84 -2.71 2.93
C ARG A 10 10.95 -1.72 2.66
N VAL A 11 11.23 -0.87 3.64
CA VAL A 11 12.22 0.21 3.54
C VAL A 11 13.40 -0.07 4.45
N ARG A 12 14.59 0.39 4.04
CA ARG A 12 15.75 0.48 4.93
C ARG A 12 15.88 1.95 5.31
N LEU A 13 15.75 2.24 6.60
CA LEU A 13 15.86 3.59 7.15
C LEU A 13 17.33 4.01 7.24
N ALA A 14 17.58 5.32 7.39
CA ALA A 14 18.92 5.89 7.52
C ALA A 14 19.70 5.32 8.73
N ASN A 15 19.00 4.94 9.80
CA ASN A 15 19.59 4.27 10.97
C ASN A 15 19.91 2.78 10.75
N GLY A 16 19.79 2.27 9.51
CA GLY A 16 20.09 0.89 9.14
C GLY A 16 18.96 -0.11 9.39
N ARG A 17 17.91 0.25 10.13
CA ARG A 17 16.76 -0.63 10.39
C ARG A 17 15.95 -0.89 9.12
N THR A 18 15.41 -2.09 9.02
CA THR A 18 14.44 -2.44 7.98
C THR A 18 13.04 -2.45 8.58
N GLU A 19 12.11 -1.73 7.96
CA GLU A 19 10.72 -1.60 8.42
C GLU A 19 9.76 -2.06 7.32
N ARG A 20 8.66 -2.70 7.73
CA ARG A 20 7.48 -2.86 6.87
C ARG A 20 6.59 -1.63 7.05
N VAL A 21 6.20 -1.03 5.95
CA VAL A 21 5.37 0.17 5.92
C VAL A 21 4.08 -0.16 5.19
N ARG A 22 2.94 0.13 5.83
CA ARG A 22 1.61 0.07 5.24
C ARG A 22 1.20 1.49 4.81
N LEU A 23 0.77 1.62 3.57
CA LEU A 23 0.39 2.91 3.00
C LEU A 23 -0.97 3.34 3.56
N ILE A 24 -1.03 4.57 4.09
CA ILE A 24 -2.25 5.16 4.66
C ILE A 24 -3.21 5.59 3.54
N GLY A 25 -4.52 5.54 3.81
CA GLY A 25 -5.54 6.07 2.91
C GLY A 25 -5.89 5.17 1.73
N MET A 26 -5.28 3.98 1.63
CA MET A 26 -5.48 3.08 0.49
C MET A 26 -5.42 1.59 0.86
N ASP A 27 -6.14 0.79 0.08
CA ASP A 27 -6.08 -0.67 0.08
C ASP A 27 -5.99 -1.21 -1.35
N THR A 28 -5.20 -2.25 -1.54
CA THR A 28 -5.09 -2.95 -2.83
C THR A 28 -5.73 -4.33 -2.75
N PRO A 29 -6.30 -4.86 -3.86
CA PRO A 29 -6.90 -6.18 -3.87
C PRO A 29 -5.91 -7.26 -3.43
N GLU A 30 -6.38 -8.21 -2.62
CA GLU A 30 -5.52 -9.24 -2.06
C GLU A 30 -5.10 -10.30 -3.10
N VAL A 31 -3.84 -10.75 -3.05
CA VAL A 31 -3.27 -11.71 -4.01
C VAL A 31 -3.21 -13.12 -3.41
N TYR A 32 -3.12 -13.24 -2.08
CA TYR A 32 -2.95 -14.51 -1.39
C TYR A 32 -4.26 -15.00 -0.75
N GLU A 33 -4.40 -16.32 -0.65
CA GLU A 33 -5.50 -16.96 0.08
C GLU A 33 -5.57 -16.44 1.52
N SER A 34 -6.64 -15.73 1.85
CA SER A 34 -6.83 -15.08 3.15
C SER A 34 -8.29 -14.65 3.35
N GLU A 35 -8.66 -14.29 4.58
CA GLU A 35 -9.97 -13.73 4.89
C GLU A 35 -10.27 -12.44 4.12
N LYS A 36 -9.23 -11.66 3.79
CA LYS A 36 -9.38 -10.46 2.98
C LYS A 36 -9.77 -10.81 1.54
N LEU A 37 -9.14 -11.81 0.93
CA LEU A 37 -9.51 -12.25 -0.41
C LEU A 37 -10.98 -12.70 -0.47
N GLU A 38 -11.43 -13.46 0.53
CA GLU A 38 -12.85 -13.87 0.62
C GLU A 38 -13.79 -12.67 0.80
N ARG A 39 -13.38 -11.67 1.57
CA ARG A 39 -14.12 -10.41 1.69
C ARG A 39 -14.18 -9.66 0.36
N ASP A 40 -13.06 -9.48 -0.31
CA ASP A 40 -12.97 -8.76 -1.59
C ASP A 40 -13.83 -9.44 -2.66
N VAL A 41 -13.83 -10.77 -2.72
CA VAL A 41 -14.71 -11.57 -3.60
C VAL A 41 -16.19 -11.31 -3.29
N ARG A 42 -16.57 -11.40 -2.01
CA ARG A 42 -17.96 -11.20 -1.58
C ARG A 42 -18.45 -9.78 -1.85
N GLU A 43 -17.65 -8.77 -1.55
CA GLU A 43 -18.04 -7.36 -1.67
C GLU A 43 -18.06 -6.88 -3.12
N SER A 44 -17.16 -7.39 -3.95
CA SER A 44 -17.07 -6.98 -5.36
C SER A 44 -17.95 -7.79 -6.31
N GLY A 45 -18.38 -8.99 -5.91
CA GLY A 45 -19.03 -9.96 -6.79
C GLY A 45 -18.12 -10.56 -7.88
N ARG A 46 -16.81 -10.26 -7.85
CA ARG A 46 -15.82 -10.79 -8.81
C ARG A 46 -15.33 -12.15 -8.37
N SER A 47 -14.87 -12.96 -9.31
CA SER A 47 -14.22 -14.23 -9.00
C SER A 47 -12.89 -14.01 -8.26
N ARG A 48 -12.47 -15.03 -7.50
CA ARG A 48 -11.17 -15.04 -6.82
C ARG A 48 -10.01 -14.76 -7.78
N ALA A 49 -10.05 -15.35 -8.98
CA ALA A 49 -9.01 -15.18 -9.99
C ALA A 49 -8.92 -13.72 -10.48
N GLU A 50 -10.05 -13.04 -10.64
CA GLU A 50 -10.07 -11.62 -11.02
C GLU A 50 -9.49 -10.73 -9.93
N ILE A 51 -9.86 -10.95 -8.67
CA ILE A 51 -9.31 -10.19 -7.53
C ILE A 51 -7.79 -10.37 -7.44
N GLN A 52 -7.30 -11.60 -7.53
CA GLN A 52 -5.87 -11.88 -7.53
C GLN A 52 -5.16 -11.27 -8.73
N ALA A 53 -5.77 -11.25 -9.92
CA ALA A 53 -5.21 -10.60 -11.10
C ALA A 53 -5.08 -9.08 -10.90
N LEU A 54 -6.12 -8.43 -10.35
CA LEU A 54 -6.08 -7.01 -10.00
C LEU A 54 -5.00 -6.70 -8.95
N GLY A 55 -4.88 -7.53 -7.91
CA GLY A 55 -3.83 -7.38 -6.90
C GLY A 55 -2.41 -7.52 -7.46
N ARG A 56 -2.20 -8.42 -8.43
CA ARG A 56 -0.91 -8.53 -9.16
C ARG A 56 -0.62 -7.28 -9.97
N LEU A 57 -1.62 -6.73 -10.69
CA LEU A 57 -1.47 -5.48 -11.43
C LEU A 57 -1.10 -4.30 -10.52
N ALA A 58 -1.76 -4.18 -9.36
CA ALA A 58 -1.44 -3.16 -8.36
C ALA A 58 -0.03 -3.33 -7.79
N SER A 59 0.37 -4.56 -7.50
CA SER A 59 1.73 -4.89 -7.03
C SER A 59 2.78 -4.54 -8.08
N ASP A 60 2.53 -4.86 -9.36
CA ASP A 60 3.47 -4.57 -10.45
C ASP A 60 3.56 -3.09 -10.76
N PHE A 61 2.46 -2.35 -10.70
CA PHE A 61 2.48 -0.89 -10.80
C PHE A 61 3.36 -0.29 -9.69
N THR A 62 3.15 -0.74 -8.45
CA THR A 62 3.91 -0.29 -7.29
C THR A 62 5.39 -0.62 -7.43
N ARG A 63 5.75 -1.86 -7.81
CA ARG A 63 7.14 -2.28 -8.08
C ARG A 63 7.80 -1.40 -9.14
N LYS A 64 7.16 -1.20 -10.30
CA LYS A 64 7.69 -0.36 -11.38
C LYS A 64 7.98 1.06 -10.95
N ARG A 65 7.21 1.61 -10.00
CA ARG A 65 7.35 2.98 -9.52
C ARG A 65 8.27 3.12 -8.31
N LEU A 66 8.37 2.11 -7.47
CA LEU A 66 9.02 2.20 -6.16
C LEU A 66 10.31 1.36 -6.05
N ASP A 67 10.40 0.17 -6.66
CA ASP A 67 11.56 -0.70 -6.44
C ASP A 67 12.89 -0.02 -6.78
N GLY A 68 13.87 -0.18 -5.89
CA GLY A 68 15.19 0.44 -6.02
C GLY A 68 15.23 1.96 -5.75
N ARG A 69 14.10 2.63 -5.52
CA ARG A 69 14.07 4.08 -5.28
C ARG A 69 14.18 4.46 -3.81
N SER A 70 14.58 5.71 -3.58
CA SER A 70 14.47 6.42 -2.31
C SER A 70 13.17 7.23 -2.30
N VAL A 71 12.46 7.20 -1.18
CA VAL A 71 11.19 7.91 -0.99
C VAL A 71 11.18 8.59 0.37
N GLY A 72 10.40 9.66 0.49
CA GLY A 72 10.02 10.22 1.78
C GLY A 72 8.89 9.40 2.39
N LEU A 73 8.96 9.20 3.71
CA LEU A 73 7.86 8.64 4.48
C LEU A 73 7.32 9.74 5.38
N GLU A 74 6.03 10.04 5.22
CA GLU A 74 5.31 10.96 6.09
C GLU A 74 4.38 10.16 6.99
N LEU A 75 4.60 10.23 8.30
CA LEU A 75 3.77 9.55 9.30
C LEU A 75 2.53 10.40 9.60
N ASP A 76 1.52 9.75 10.15
CA ASP A 76 0.30 10.39 10.65
C ASP A 76 0.18 10.18 12.17
N VAL A 77 -1.01 10.37 12.74
CA VAL A 77 -1.27 10.27 14.18
C VAL A 77 -0.85 8.91 14.75
N GLN A 78 -1.21 7.80 14.09
CA GLN A 78 -0.75 6.46 14.50
C GLN A 78 0.55 6.10 13.79
N LEU A 79 1.55 5.72 14.59
CA LEU A 79 2.83 5.28 14.05
C LEU A 79 2.75 3.87 13.45
N ARG A 80 1.96 2.97 14.07
CA ARG A 80 1.93 1.55 13.70
C ARG A 80 0.53 0.97 13.83
N ASP A 81 0.24 0.00 12.97
CA ASP A 81 -0.96 -0.82 13.09
C ASP A 81 -0.80 -1.96 14.12
N ARG A 82 -1.89 -2.69 14.33
CA ARG A 82 -1.95 -3.87 15.21
C ARG A 82 -0.99 -5.01 14.83
N TYR A 83 -0.45 -5.00 13.61
CA TYR A 83 0.50 -5.99 13.11
C TYR A 83 1.95 -5.49 13.21
N GLY A 84 2.17 -4.30 13.78
CA GLY A 84 3.48 -3.68 13.95
C GLY A 84 4.04 -3.05 12.68
N ARG A 85 3.26 -2.88 11.61
CA ARG A 85 3.71 -2.18 10.39
C ARG A 85 3.69 -0.68 10.65
N LEU A 86 4.72 0.03 10.18
CA LEU A 86 4.75 1.49 10.19
C LEU A 86 3.65 2.02 9.27
N LEU A 87 2.92 3.06 9.67
CA LEU A 87 1.90 3.70 8.85
C LEU A 87 2.48 4.98 8.24
N ALA A 88 2.44 5.10 6.92
CA ALA A 88 2.96 6.31 6.25
C ALA A 88 2.30 6.60 4.90
N TYR A 89 2.35 7.87 4.50
CA TYR A 89 2.26 8.31 3.12
C TYR A 89 3.64 8.27 2.46
N VAL A 90 3.67 7.93 1.17
CA VAL A 90 4.92 7.79 0.41
C VAL A 90 5.08 8.94 -0.58
N TRP A 91 6.16 9.68 -0.46
CA TRP A 91 6.47 10.84 -1.31
C TRP A 91 7.68 10.58 -2.19
N PHE A 92 7.56 10.92 -3.47
CA PHE A 92 8.70 11.02 -4.37
C PHE A 92 9.48 12.32 -4.14
N ALA A 93 10.76 12.34 -4.51
CA ALA A 93 11.63 13.51 -4.40
C ALA A 93 11.12 14.73 -5.19
N ASN A 94 10.29 14.52 -6.22
CA ASN A 94 9.67 15.58 -7.01
C ASN A 94 8.37 16.14 -6.38
N GLY A 95 8.03 15.74 -5.14
CA GLY A 95 6.83 16.18 -4.45
C GLY A 95 5.54 15.47 -4.89
N THR A 96 5.62 14.36 -5.63
CA THR A 96 4.42 13.56 -5.96
C THR A 96 4.09 12.58 -4.83
N LEU A 97 2.85 12.61 -4.33
CA LEU A 97 2.30 11.63 -3.39
C LEU A 97 1.95 10.33 -4.12
N PHE A 98 2.66 9.25 -3.82
CA PHE A 98 2.44 7.95 -4.45
C PHE A 98 1.04 7.38 -4.13
N ASN A 99 0.53 7.58 -2.92
CA ASN A 99 -0.80 7.11 -2.50
C ASN A 99 -1.90 7.68 -3.41
N ALA A 100 -1.87 8.98 -3.69
CA ALA A 100 -2.81 9.62 -4.61
C ALA A 100 -2.62 9.15 -6.06
N LEU A 101 -1.36 8.93 -6.47
CA LEU A 101 -1.04 8.43 -7.80
C LEU A 101 -1.66 7.03 -8.04
N ILE A 102 -1.43 6.06 -7.17
CA ILE A 102 -1.93 4.70 -7.37
C ILE A 102 -3.46 4.62 -7.32
N LEU A 103 -4.12 5.46 -6.50
CA LEU A 103 -5.57 5.63 -6.50
C LEU A 103 -6.08 6.19 -7.82
N ARG A 104 -5.45 7.25 -8.33
CA ARG A 104 -5.84 7.90 -9.60
C ARG A 104 -5.70 6.96 -10.81
N GLU A 105 -4.70 6.08 -10.80
CA GLU A 105 -4.50 5.08 -11.85
C GLU A 105 -5.40 3.83 -11.68
N GLY A 106 -6.24 3.79 -10.64
CA GLY A 106 -7.27 2.75 -10.45
C GLY A 106 -6.75 1.42 -9.89
N TYR A 107 -5.52 1.38 -9.36
CA TYR A 107 -4.92 0.17 -8.81
C TYR A 107 -5.19 -0.04 -7.32
N ALA A 108 -5.79 0.95 -6.65
CA ALA A 108 -6.14 0.90 -5.23
C ALA A 108 -7.51 1.54 -4.99
N GLN A 109 -8.10 1.25 -3.83
CA GLN A 109 -9.31 1.89 -3.35
C GLN A 109 -9.01 2.74 -2.11
N ILE A 110 -9.81 3.79 -1.90
CA ILE A 110 -9.69 4.66 -0.72
C ILE A 110 -10.04 3.84 0.53
N LEU A 111 -9.18 3.89 1.54
CA LEU A 111 -9.39 3.26 2.84
C LEU A 111 -9.19 4.30 3.95
N THR A 112 -10.28 4.72 4.56
CA THR A 112 -10.27 5.72 5.65
C THR A 112 -10.31 5.02 7.00
N ILE A 113 -9.24 5.17 7.79
CA ILE A 113 -9.15 4.63 9.16
C ILE A 113 -8.75 5.78 10.09
N PRO A 114 -9.69 6.36 10.85
CA PRO A 114 -9.36 7.37 11.84
C PRO A 114 -8.39 6.83 12.91
N PRO A 115 -7.47 7.66 13.42
CA PRO A 115 -7.29 9.10 13.18
C PRO A 115 -6.46 9.45 11.93
N ASP A 116 -5.99 8.48 11.15
CA ASP A 116 -5.04 8.70 10.05
C ASP A 116 -5.75 9.08 8.74
N VAL A 117 -6.16 10.36 8.65
CA VAL A 117 -7.01 10.89 7.57
C VAL A 117 -6.50 12.23 7.02
N LYS A 118 -5.18 12.44 7.02
CA LYS A 118 -4.55 13.71 6.61
C LYS A 118 -4.91 14.19 5.20
N TYR A 119 -5.21 13.29 4.27
CA TYR A 119 -5.53 13.60 2.87
C TYR A 119 -6.85 12.98 2.42
#